data_AF-A0A955KWK6-F1
#
_entry.id   AF-A0A955KWK6-F1
#
_cell.length_a   1.000
_cell.length_b   1.000
_cell.length_c   1.000
_cell.angle_alpha   90.00
_cell.angle_beta   90.00
_cell.angle_gamma   90.00
#
_symmetry.space_group_name_H-M   'P 1'
#
loop_
_entity.id
_entity.type
_entity.pdbx_description
1 polymer ?
#
loop_
_entity_poly.entity_id
_entity_poly.type
_entity_poly.pdbx_seq_one_letter_code
_entity_poly.pdbx_strand_id
1 'polypeptide(L)'
;MESIKKLISSKDDLIKDFVERRKYVSREYQDFGLRIASKLEDTARSSLYIKLAKEKPRALIMQAFSFAVDYPNAKNRGKLFMWKLKELENERKEAGKTDDIVTKQDQSASKPRKKGTRKKNKGNKAKISNEGKSAQKEPDAISKKSRSVKVKRSPNDDPDKGERTQKNEEKKRNRIKRRTSLNKKDGILESEQIRFT
;
A
#
# COMPACT_ATOMS: atom_id res chain seq x y z
N MET A 1 44.76 -1.26 32.89
CA MET A 1 44.36 -0.59 31.63
C MET A 1 44.03 -1.66 30.60
N GLU A 2 43.00 -1.46 29.78
CA GLU A 2 42.72 -2.40 28.68
C GLU A 2 43.76 -2.24 27.56
N SER A 3 44.15 -3.35 26.94
CA SER A 3 45.12 -3.33 25.84
C SER A 3 44.50 -2.71 24.58
N ILE A 4 45.25 -1.85 23.89
CA ILE A 4 44.82 -1.20 22.64
C ILE A 4 44.34 -2.23 21.60
N LYS A 5 44.98 -3.41 21.55
CA LYS A 5 44.57 -4.52 20.66
C LYS A 5 43.17 -5.06 20.97
N LYS A 6 42.77 -5.08 22.26
CA LYS A 6 41.43 -5.47 22.70
C LYS A 6 40.41 -4.43 22.24
N LEU A 7 40.71 -3.13 22.41
CA LEU A 7 39.84 -2.02 21.99
C LEU A 7 39.58 -2.01 20.48
N ILE A 8 40.60 -2.32 19.66
CA ILE A 8 40.47 -2.43 18.20
C ILE A 8 39.56 -3.62 17.84
N SER A 9 39.79 -4.81 18.40
CA SER A 9 38.94 -5.99 18.16
C SER A 9 37.47 -5.71 18.50
N SER A 10 37.19 -5.12 19.65
CA SER A 10 35.82 -4.77 20.06
C SER A 10 35.16 -3.74 19.13
N LYS A 11 35.94 -2.87 18.48
CA LYS A 11 35.42 -1.94 17.47
C LYS A 11 35.06 -2.66 16.17
N ASP A 12 35.89 -3.61 15.73
CA ASP A 12 35.62 -4.39 14.52
C ASP A 12 34.38 -5.29 14.69
N ASP A 13 34.21 -5.89 15.87
CA ASP A 13 33.00 -6.64 16.23
C ASP A 13 31.74 -5.76 16.15
N LEU A 14 31.77 -4.55 16.72
CA LEU A 14 30.67 -3.57 16.65
C LEU A 14 30.33 -3.14 15.21
N ILE A 15 31.34 -2.98 14.36
CA ILE A 15 31.17 -2.66 12.94
C ILE A 15 30.52 -3.82 12.20
N LYS A 16 31.00 -5.05 12.43
CA LYS A 16 30.46 -6.27 11.83
C LYS A 16 28.99 -6.47 12.17
N ASP A 17 28.65 -6.35 13.45
CA ASP A 17 27.29 -6.35 13.99
C ASP A 17 26.37 -5.31 13.31
N PHE A 18 26.88 -4.10 13.08
CA PHE A 18 26.14 -3.04 12.42
C PHE A 18 25.90 -3.33 10.93
N VAL A 19 26.88 -3.90 10.24
CA VAL A 19 26.77 -4.35 8.84
C VAL A 19 25.77 -5.51 8.71
N GLU A 20 25.85 -6.51 9.59
CA GLU A 20 24.94 -7.66 9.58
C GLU A 20 23.48 -7.23 9.82
N ARG A 21 23.22 -6.33 10.78
CA ARG A 21 21.88 -5.75 11.01
C ARG A 21 21.35 -4.98 9.80
N ARG A 22 22.22 -4.37 8.98
CA ARG A 22 21.85 -3.60 7.77
C ARG A 22 21.84 -4.40 6.47
N LYS A 23 22.17 -5.70 6.50
CA LYS A 23 22.22 -6.59 5.32
C LYS A 23 20.97 -6.55 4.40
N TYR A 24 19.79 -6.24 4.97
CA TYR A 24 18.51 -6.18 4.25
C TYR A 24 18.09 -4.77 3.79
N VAL A 25 18.94 -3.76 4.02
CA VAL A 25 18.68 -2.34 3.68
C VAL A 25 19.50 -1.97 2.44
N SER A 26 18.95 -2.25 1.26
CA SER A 26 19.61 -2.01 -0.04
C SER A 26 19.12 -0.74 -0.75
N ARG A 27 18.01 -0.15 -0.31
CA ARG A 27 17.34 0.98 -0.96
C ARG A 27 16.93 2.04 0.05
N GLU A 28 16.97 3.31 -0.35
CA GLU A 28 16.71 4.45 0.54
C GLU A 28 15.34 4.37 1.25
N TYR A 29 14.27 3.98 0.55
CA TYR A 29 12.95 3.85 1.16
C TYR A 29 12.87 2.78 2.28
N GLN A 30 13.79 1.81 2.29
CA GLN A 30 13.89 0.83 3.37
C GLN A 30 14.50 1.44 4.61
N ASP A 31 15.62 2.16 4.48
CA ASP A 31 16.24 2.90 5.60
C ASP A 31 15.28 3.97 6.13
N PHE A 32 14.62 4.71 5.25
CA PHE A 32 13.63 5.72 5.62
C PHE A 32 12.44 5.13 6.39
N GLY A 33 11.88 4.00 5.94
CA GLY A 33 10.81 3.30 6.64
C GLY A 33 11.24 2.77 8.02
N LEU A 34 12.45 2.23 8.14
CA LEU A 34 13.03 1.81 9.42
C LEU A 34 13.27 3.00 10.36
N ARG A 35 13.78 4.12 9.84
CA ARG A 35 14.01 5.35 10.61
C ARG A 35 12.71 5.92 11.17
N ILE A 36 11.63 5.91 10.39
CA ILE A 36 10.28 6.29 10.86
C ILE A 36 9.83 5.35 11.98
N ALA A 37 9.90 4.03 11.78
CA ALA A 37 9.48 3.04 12.76
C ALA A 37 10.22 3.20 14.11
N SER A 38 11.53 3.46 14.07
CA SER A 38 12.34 3.72 15.27
C SER A 38 11.96 5.02 15.98
N LYS A 39 11.71 6.11 15.24
CA LYS A 39 11.37 7.43 15.82
C LYS A 39 9.93 7.53 16.34
N LEU A 40 9.01 6.74 15.77
CA LEU A 40 7.64 6.59 16.27
C LEU A 40 7.49 5.51 17.35
N GLU A 41 8.60 4.88 17.78
CA GLU A 41 8.65 3.81 18.79
C GLU A 41 7.76 2.60 18.43
N ASP A 42 7.66 2.28 17.13
CA ASP A 42 6.72 1.30 16.55
C ASP A 42 7.45 0.31 15.62
N THR A 43 8.55 -0.25 16.12
CA THR A 43 9.43 -1.18 15.39
C THR A 43 8.71 -2.45 14.93
N ALA A 44 7.69 -2.90 15.68
CA ALA A 44 6.83 -4.03 15.35
C ALA A 44 6.08 -3.87 14.00
N ARG A 45 5.86 -2.63 13.54
CA ARG A 45 5.21 -2.32 12.25
C ARG A 45 6.19 -1.76 11.21
N SER A 46 7.49 -1.94 11.40
CA SER A 46 8.56 -1.53 10.46
C SER A 46 8.28 -1.85 8.99
N SER A 47 7.81 -3.06 8.67
CA SER A 47 7.45 -3.49 7.31
C SER A 47 6.35 -2.63 6.66
N LEU A 48 5.38 -2.14 7.45
CA LEU A 48 4.33 -1.24 6.99
C LEU A 48 4.90 0.14 6.63
N TYR A 49 5.80 0.69 7.45
CA TYR A 49 6.46 1.97 7.17
C TYR A 49 7.34 1.91 5.92
N ILE A 50 8.08 0.81 5.71
CA ILE A 50 8.85 0.55 4.48
C ILE A 50 7.94 0.48 3.25
N LYS A 51 6.77 -0.18 3.37
CA LYS A 51 5.79 -0.26 2.28
C LYS A 51 5.24 1.13 1.93
N LEU A 52 4.84 1.92 2.93
CA LEU A 52 4.36 3.29 2.73
C LEU A 52 5.43 4.18 2.06
N ALA A 53 6.68 4.09 2.52
CA ALA A 53 7.83 4.80 1.94
C ALA A 53 8.13 4.44 0.48
N LYS A 54 7.71 3.25 0.03
CA LYS A 54 7.83 2.81 -1.37
C LYS A 54 6.66 3.28 -2.24
N GLU A 55 5.46 3.36 -1.68
CA GLU A 55 4.21 3.60 -2.42
C GLU A 55 3.81 5.08 -2.50
N LYS A 56 4.13 5.89 -1.47
CA LYS A 56 3.64 7.27 -1.33
C LYS A 56 4.76 8.30 -1.53
N PRO A 57 4.46 9.51 -2.01
CA PRO A 57 5.47 10.56 -2.19
C PRO A 57 6.11 10.96 -0.86
N ARG A 58 7.44 11.08 -0.87
CA ARG A 58 8.27 11.36 0.32
C ARG A 58 7.80 12.58 1.13
N ALA A 59 7.44 13.66 0.45
CA ALA A 59 6.99 14.90 1.08
C ALA A 59 5.78 14.70 2.02
N LEU A 60 4.78 13.94 1.55
CA LEU A 60 3.54 13.64 2.30
C LEU A 60 3.87 12.81 3.55
N ILE A 61 4.76 11.82 3.42
CA ILE A 61 5.23 11.03 4.57
C ILE A 61 6.02 11.90 5.55
N MET A 62 6.93 12.75 5.08
CA MET A 62 7.75 13.62 5.94
C MET A 62 6.88 14.62 6.73
N GLN A 63 5.85 15.19 6.10
CA GLN A 63 4.90 16.09 6.75
C GLN A 63 4.10 15.38 7.85
N ALA A 64 3.53 14.19 7.56
CA ALA A 64 2.85 13.37 8.56
C ALA A 64 3.80 12.88 9.68
N PHE A 65 5.06 12.64 9.35
CA PHE A 65 6.09 12.19 10.29
C PHE A 65 6.52 13.28 11.27
N SER A 66 6.81 14.50 10.80
CA SER A 66 7.13 15.64 11.69
C SER A 66 6.00 15.84 12.69
N PHE A 67 4.77 16.01 12.19
CA PHE A 67 3.58 16.17 13.01
C PHE A 67 3.42 15.08 14.09
N ALA A 68 3.72 13.82 13.78
CA ALA A 68 3.60 12.72 14.73
C ALA A 68 4.77 12.61 15.74
N VAL A 69 5.93 13.19 15.44
CA VAL A 69 7.10 13.28 16.35
C VAL A 69 6.99 14.50 17.25
N ASP A 70 6.55 15.63 16.71
CA ASP A 70 6.44 16.92 17.40
C ASP A 70 5.27 16.96 18.41
N TYR A 71 4.36 15.98 18.35
CA TYR A 71 3.17 15.91 19.21
C TYR A 71 3.48 15.43 20.64
N PRO A 72 3.27 16.27 21.68
CA PRO A 72 3.56 15.92 23.06
C PRO A 72 2.60 14.85 23.62
N ASN A 73 3.10 13.94 24.45
CA ASN A 73 2.32 12.95 25.21
C ASN A 73 1.38 12.04 24.39
N ALA A 74 1.68 11.81 23.10
CA ALA A 74 0.92 10.87 22.27
C ALA A 74 1.03 9.42 22.76
N LYS A 75 -0.07 8.82 23.23
CA LYS A 75 -0.15 7.41 23.67
C LYS A 75 0.30 6.39 22.61
N ASN A 76 0.27 6.74 21.32
CA ASN A 76 0.78 5.91 20.23
C ASN A 76 1.09 6.79 19.00
N ARG A 77 2.34 7.26 18.87
CA ARG A 77 2.77 8.11 17.74
C ARG A 77 2.54 7.46 16.37
N GLY A 78 2.71 6.13 16.27
CA GLY A 78 2.41 5.36 15.06
C GLY A 78 0.95 5.48 14.58
N LYS A 79 -0.03 5.49 15.49
CA LYS A 79 -1.45 5.73 15.12
C LYS A 79 -1.69 7.17 14.66
N LEU A 80 -1.07 8.15 15.33
CA LEU A 80 -1.18 9.57 14.97
C LEU A 80 -0.61 9.85 13.57
N PHE A 81 0.56 9.27 13.27
CA PHE A 81 1.15 9.29 11.93
C PHE A 81 0.19 8.72 10.87
N MET A 82 -0.40 7.54 11.12
CA MET A 82 -1.32 6.90 10.15
C MET A 82 -2.59 7.73 9.92
N TRP A 83 -3.10 8.38 10.97
CA TRP A 83 -4.22 9.31 10.85
C TRP A 83 -3.84 10.54 10.01
N LYS A 84 -2.73 11.23 10.33
CA LYS A 84 -2.31 12.42 9.59
C LYS A 84 -1.95 12.12 8.14
N LEU A 85 -1.33 10.97 7.88
CA LEU A 85 -1.02 10.50 6.53
C LEU A 85 -2.30 10.30 5.68
N LYS A 86 -3.38 9.79 6.29
CA LYS A 86 -4.68 9.63 5.62
C LYS A 86 -5.37 10.96 5.37
N GLU A 87 -5.24 11.92 6.29
CA GLU A 87 -5.77 13.28 6.15
C GLU A 87 -5.14 14.01 4.95
N LEU A 88 -3.80 14.08 4.90
CA LEU A 88 -3.05 14.67 3.77
C LEU A 88 -3.35 13.98 2.42
N GLU A 89 -3.64 12.68 2.43
CA GLU A 89 -4.07 11.95 1.23
C GLU A 89 -5.48 12.29 0.75
N ASN A 90 -6.35 12.80 1.63
CA ASN A 90 -7.68 13.27 1.26
C ASN A 90 -7.61 14.71 0.75
N GLU A 91 -6.91 15.60 1.46
CA GLU A 91 -6.62 16.97 1.03
C GLU A 91 -6.07 16.99 -0.41
N ARG A 92 -5.07 16.14 -0.72
CA ARG A 92 -4.48 16.03 -2.06
C ARG A 92 -5.47 15.53 -3.13
N LYS A 93 -6.43 14.69 -2.77
CA LYS A 93 -7.49 14.21 -3.69
C LYS A 93 -8.60 15.25 -3.89
N GLU A 94 -8.78 16.17 -2.95
CA GLU A 94 -9.75 17.25 -3.06
C GLU A 94 -9.18 18.39 -3.91
N ALA A 95 -7.93 18.79 -3.65
CA ALA A 95 -7.21 19.73 -4.51
C ALA A 95 -7.09 19.24 -5.96
N GLY A 96 -6.84 17.94 -6.20
CA GLY A 96 -6.80 17.41 -7.57
C GLY A 96 -8.14 17.43 -8.32
N LYS A 97 -9.29 17.58 -7.63
CA LYS A 97 -10.62 17.65 -8.27
C LYS A 97 -10.99 19.06 -8.71
N THR A 98 -10.48 20.10 -8.07
CA THR A 98 -10.85 21.49 -8.42
C THR A 98 -10.35 21.84 -9.82
N ASP A 99 -9.16 21.38 -10.18
CA ASP A 99 -8.53 21.61 -11.49
C ASP A 99 -9.34 20.96 -12.64
N ASP A 100 -9.87 19.75 -12.41
CA ASP A 100 -10.72 18.99 -13.35
C ASP A 100 -12.11 19.63 -13.57
N ILE A 101 -12.57 20.49 -12.66
CA ILE A 101 -13.88 21.16 -12.72
C ILE A 101 -13.76 22.48 -13.47
N VAL A 102 -12.75 23.31 -13.16
CA VAL A 102 -12.53 24.62 -13.80
C VAL A 102 -12.35 24.47 -15.32
N THR A 103 -11.60 23.45 -15.75
CA THR A 103 -11.28 23.21 -17.18
C THR A 103 -12.50 22.90 -18.07
N LYS A 104 -13.70 22.70 -17.50
CA LYS A 104 -14.94 22.39 -18.24
C LYS A 104 -15.90 23.57 -18.41
N GLN A 105 -15.69 24.70 -17.75
CA GLN A 105 -16.65 25.83 -17.82
C GLN A 105 -16.42 26.76 -19.04
N ASP A 106 -15.19 26.85 -19.56
CA ASP A 106 -14.83 27.82 -20.62
C ASP A 106 -15.07 27.36 -22.07
N GLN A 107 -15.49 26.10 -22.30
CA GLN A 107 -15.65 25.56 -23.66
C GLN A 107 -16.94 25.99 -24.39
N SER A 108 -17.76 26.84 -23.78
CA SER A 108 -19.03 27.33 -24.36
C SER A 108 -18.89 28.61 -25.20
N ALA A 109 -17.76 29.33 -25.11
CA ALA A 109 -17.68 30.74 -25.54
C ALA A 109 -16.49 31.13 -26.45
N SER A 110 -15.97 30.24 -27.32
CA SER A 110 -15.23 30.72 -28.51
C SER A 110 -15.29 29.74 -29.68
N LYS A 111 -15.88 30.20 -30.80
CA LYS A 111 -16.06 29.43 -32.03
C LYS A 111 -15.15 30.02 -33.12
N PRO A 112 -13.91 29.53 -33.31
CA PRO A 112 -13.04 30.06 -34.36
C PRO A 112 -13.66 29.76 -35.74
N ARG A 113 -13.93 30.84 -36.48
CA ARG A 113 -14.64 30.84 -37.75
C ARG A 113 -13.82 30.14 -38.83
N LYS A 114 -14.36 29.08 -39.45
CA LYS A 114 -13.70 28.35 -40.55
C LYS A 114 -13.26 29.30 -41.68
N LYS A 115 -11.96 29.32 -41.99
CA LYS A 115 -11.43 29.50 -43.34
C LYS A 115 -10.30 28.50 -43.51
N GLY A 116 -10.41 27.63 -44.52
CA GLY A 116 -9.36 26.66 -44.82
C GLY A 116 -8.63 27.01 -46.11
N THR A 117 -7.41 26.50 -46.25
CA THR A 117 -6.90 26.07 -47.55
C THR A 117 -6.09 24.78 -47.39
N ARG A 118 -6.13 23.99 -48.46
CA ARG A 118 -5.64 22.61 -48.57
C ARG A 118 -4.27 22.61 -49.22
N LYS A 119 -3.24 22.03 -48.60
CA LYS A 119 -2.09 21.53 -49.36
C LYS A 119 -1.47 20.27 -48.74
N LYS A 120 -1.17 19.31 -49.62
CA LYS A 120 -0.56 18.02 -49.32
C LYS A 120 0.91 18.21 -48.97
N ASN A 121 1.48 17.34 -48.15
CA ASN A 121 2.84 16.86 -48.43
C ASN A 121 2.97 15.35 -48.18
N LYS A 122 3.90 14.72 -48.90
CA LYS A 122 3.87 13.29 -49.26
C LYS A 122 5.25 12.68 -49.04
N GLY A 123 5.33 11.59 -48.26
CA GLY A 123 6.60 10.88 -47.95
C GLY A 123 7.37 11.54 -46.78
N ASN A 124 7.99 10.80 -45.87
CA ASN A 124 8.83 9.62 -46.15
C ASN A 124 8.59 8.41 -45.25
N LYS A 125 9.02 7.26 -45.78
CA LYS A 125 8.78 5.91 -45.27
C LYS A 125 10.15 5.28 -44.98
N ALA A 126 10.59 5.30 -43.72
CA ALA A 126 11.82 4.65 -43.28
C ALA A 126 11.49 3.39 -42.48
N LYS A 127 11.66 2.24 -43.13
CA LYS A 127 11.49 0.90 -42.56
C LYS A 127 12.87 0.48 -42.02
N ILE A 128 13.01 0.20 -40.71
CA ILE A 128 14.21 -0.45 -40.17
C ILE A 128 13.77 -1.76 -39.53
N SER A 129 13.85 -2.81 -40.32
CA SER A 129 13.86 -4.20 -39.88
C SER A 129 15.29 -4.60 -39.58
N ASN A 130 15.55 -5.18 -38.40
CA ASN A 130 16.75 -5.96 -38.14
C ASN A 130 16.34 -7.34 -37.65
N GLU A 131 16.47 -8.33 -38.53
CA GLU A 131 16.42 -9.75 -38.23
C GLU A 131 17.82 -10.35 -38.38
N GLY A 132 18.12 -11.39 -37.59
CA GLY A 132 19.00 -12.48 -38.05
C GLY A 132 20.51 -12.41 -37.72
N LYS A 133 20.88 -13.10 -36.63
CA LYS A 133 21.98 -14.11 -36.52
C LYS A 133 22.00 -14.60 -35.05
N SER A 134 21.83 -15.87 -34.67
CA SER A 134 22.40 -17.16 -35.14
C SER A 134 23.93 -17.24 -34.94
N ALA A 135 24.55 -18.29 -34.36
CA ALA A 135 24.03 -19.54 -33.76
C ALA A 135 25.09 -20.26 -32.84
N GLN A 136 24.62 -21.22 -32.03
CA GLN A 136 25.26 -22.52 -31.67
C GLN A 136 26.50 -22.67 -30.74
N LYS A 137 26.64 -23.92 -30.24
CA LYS A 137 27.64 -24.54 -29.33
C LYS A 137 27.46 -24.31 -27.82
N GLU A 138 27.27 -25.33 -26.95
CA GLU A 138 26.88 -26.77 -27.06
C GLU A 138 26.43 -27.26 -25.62
N PRO A 139 26.07 -28.55 -25.36
CA PRO A 139 25.39 -28.96 -24.11
C PRO A 139 26.25 -29.71 -23.08
N ASP A 140 26.01 -29.46 -21.78
CA ASP A 140 26.46 -30.31 -20.67
C ASP A 140 25.28 -30.82 -19.83
N ALA A 141 25.30 -32.11 -19.51
CA ALA A 141 24.24 -32.82 -18.81
C ALA A 141 24.35 -32.69 -17.28
N ILE A 142 23.22 -32.68 -16.56
CA ILE A 142 23.16 -33.15 -15.16
C ILE A 142 21.75 -33.66 -14.79
N SER A 143 21.74 -34.88 -14.26
CA SER A 143 20.78 -35.50 -13.33
C SER A 143 19.26 -35.45 -13.62
N LYS A 144 18.72 -36.61 -14.02
CA LYS A 144 17.30 -36.94 -13.93
C LYS A 144 16.88 -37.04 -12.45
N LYS A 145 16.07 -36.11 -11.95
CA LYS A 145 15.36 -36.28 -10.66
C LYS A 145 13.87 -36.51 -10.91
N SER A 146 13.44 -37.74 -10.72
CA SER A 146 12.07 -38.24 -10.92
C SER A 146 11.06 -37.38 -10.15
N ARG A 147 10.29 -36.54 -10.86
CA ARG A 147 9.27 -35.69 -10.26
C ARG A 147 7.91 -36.36 -10.44
N SER A 148 7.43 -37.00 -9.38
CA SER A 148 6.17 -37.77 -9.37
C SER A 148 5.02 -36.95 -9.94
N VAL A 149 4.31 -37.52 -10.91
CA VAL A 149 3.16 -36.88 -11.56
C VAL A 149 2.04 -36.75 -10.54
N LYS A 150 1.86 -35.55 -9.98
CA LYS A 150 0.73 -35.26 -9.10
C LYS A 150 -0.52 -35.06 -9.95
N VAL A 151 -1.32 -36.13 -10.05
CA VAL A 151 -2.63 -36.14 -10.72
C VAL A 151 -3.45 -34.95 -10.24
N LYS A 152 -3.84 -34.07 -11.17
CA LYS A 152 -4.75 -32.96 -10.91
C LYS A 152 -6.14 -33.54 -10.69
N ARG A 153 -6.59 -33.64 -9.43
CA ARG A 153 -8.00 -33.89 -9.13
C ARG A 153 -8.83 -32.65 -9.49
N SER A 154 -10.01 -32.85 -10.05
CA SER A 154 -10.90 -31.77 -10.45
C SER A 154 -11.43 -30.98 -9.23
N PRO A 155 -11.69 -29.67 -9.33
CA PRO A 155 -11.97 -28.83 -8.14
C PRO A 155 -13.35 -29.01 -7.47
N ASN A 156 -14.18 -29.97 -7.90
CA ASN A 156 -15.63 -30.00 -7.61
C ASN A 156 -16.08 -31.08 -6.62
N ASP A 157 -15.20 -31.98 -6.18
CA ASP A 157 -15.56 -33.14 -5.34
C ASP A 157 -15.28 -32.95 -3.83
N ASP A 158 -15.39 -31.72 -3.31
CA ASP A 158 -15.28 -31.40 -1.87
C ASP A 158 -16.68 -31.19 -1.25
N PRO A 159 -17.28 -32.17 -0.56
CA PRO A 159 -18.63 -32.05 0.03
C PRO A 159 -18.73 -31.06 1.22
N ASP A 160 -17.60 -30.69 1.84
CA ASP A 160 -17.55 -29.92 3.11
C ASP A 160 -17.71 -28.39 2.95
N LYS A 161 -17.93 -27.88 1.73
CA LYS A 161 -18.11 -26.42 1.52
C LYS A 161 -19.50 -25.90 1.92
N GLY A 162 -20.50 -26.79 2.06
CA GLY A 162 -21.89 -26.42 2.37
C GLY A 162 -22.14 -25.96 3.81
N GLU A 163 -21.57 -26.61 4.82
CA GLU A 163 -21.84 -26.26 6.23
C GLU A 163 -21.21 -24.93 6.64
N ARG A 164 -20.03 -24.61 6.10
CA ARG A 164 -19.23 -23.46 6.50
C ARG A 164 -19.84 -22.12 6.05
N THR A 165 -20.65 -22.14 4.99
CA THR A 165 -21.42 -20.97 4.53
C THR A 165 -22.66 -20.77 5.41
N GLN A 166 -23.44 -21.82 5.68
CA GLN A 166 -24.64 -21.76 6.52
C GLN A 166 -24.35 -21.24 7.93
N LYS A 167 -23.34 -21.79 8.63
CA LYS A 167 -22.92 -21.32 9.98
C LYS A 167 -22.47 -19.85 10.01
N ASN A 168 -22.00 -19.29 8.87
CA ASN A 168 -21.62 -17.88 8.77
C ASN A 168 -22.81 -16.96 8.44
N GLU A 169 -23.77 -17.41 7.63
CA GLU A 169 -25.01 -16.66 7.43
C GLU A 169 -25.87 -16.60 8.70
N GLU A 170 -25.98 -17.69 9.44
CA GLU A 170 -26.75 -17.73 10.67
C GLU A 170 -26.16 -16.79 11.74
N LYS A 171 -24.83 -16.75 11.87
CA LYS A 171 -24.13 -15.75 12.71
C LYS A 171 -24.42 -14.31 12.27
N LYS A 172 -24.52 -14.02 10.96
CA LYS A 172 -24.95 -12.70 10.47
C LYS A 172 -26.41 -12.40 10.84
N ARG A 173 -27.34 -13.33 10.60
CA ARG A 173 -28.78 -13.18 10.92
C ARG A 173 -28.98 -12.92 12.42
N ASN A 174 -28.31 -13.66 13.30
CA ASN A 174 -28.41 -13.47 14.74
C ASN A 174 -27.80 -12.14 15.23
N ARG A 175 -26.76 -11.64 14.55
CA ARG A 175 -26.20 -10.30 14.84
C ARG A 175 -27.15 -9.17 14.44
N ILE A 176 -27.93 -9.34 13.36
CA ILE A 176 -28.97 -8.38 12.94
C ILE A 176 -30.14 -8.40 13.93
N LYS A 177 -30.67 -9.59 14.28
CA LYS A 177 -31.79 -9.74 15.23
C LYS A 177 -31.51 -9.10 16.60
N ARG A 178 -30.29 -9.26 17.14
CA ARG A 178 -29.89 -8.61 18.41
C ARG A 178 -29.85 -7.08 18.31
N ARG A 179 -29.53 -6.55 17.13
CA ARG A 179 -29.42 -5.10 16.89
C ARG A 179 -30.80 -4.44 16.75
N THR A 180 -31.74 -5.12 16.09
CA THR A 180 -33.14 -4.65 16.01
C THR A 180 -33.89 -4.79 17.33
N SER A 181 -33.57 -5.79 18.16
CA SER A 181 -34.16 -5.94 19.50
C SER A 181 -33.68 -4.90 20.53
N LEU A 182 -32.51 -4.28 20.31
CA LEU A 182 -32.03 -3.18 21.16
C LEU A 182 -32.81 -1.90 20.86
N ASN A 183 -32.81 -1.43 19.61
CA ASN A 183 -33.56 -0.24 19.21
C ASN A 183 -35.07 -0.29 19.53
N LYS A 184 -35.67 -1.48 19.63
CA LYS A 184 -37.09 -1.62 20.00
C LYS A 184 -37.36 -1.50 21.50
N LYS A 185 -36.34 -1.57 22.38
CA LYS A 185 -36.50 -1.26 23.81
C LYS A 185 -36.41 0.25 24.07
N ASP A 186 -35.49 0.92 23.40
CA ASP A 186 -35.24 2.35 23.61
C ASP A 186 -36.44 3.20 23.13
N GLY A 187 -37.06 2.84 22.00
CA GLY A 187 -38.23 3.55 21.44
C GLY A 187 -39.57 3.31 22.14
N ILE A 188 -39.65 2.50 23.20
CA ILE A 188 -40.89 2.35 24.00
C ILE A 188 -40.95 3.42 25.10
N LEU A 189 -39.80 3.75 25.70
CA LEU A 189 -39.70 4.73 26.79
C LEU A 189 -40.04 6.17 26.38
N GLU A 190 -39.83 6.57 25.13
CA GLU A 190 -40.24 7.90 24.62
C GLU A 190 -41.77 8.02 24.45
N SER A 191 -42.49 6.92 24.26
CA SER A 191 -43.95 6.95 24.01
C SER A 191 -44.82 7.01 25.28
N GLU A 192 -44.28 6.68 26.44
CA GLU A 192 -45.03 6.70 27.71
C GLU A 192 -44.94 8.04 28.45
N GLN A 193 -43.96 8.90 28.13
CA GLN A 193 -43.84 10.24 28.74
C GLN A 193 -44.84 11.28 28.19
N ILE A 194 -45.59 10.98 27.12
CA ILE A 194 -46.50 11.94 26.44
C ILE A 194 -47.97 11.72 26.86
N ARG A 195 -48.23 11.07 28.00
CA ARG A 195 -49.60 10.78 28.50
C ARG A 195 -49.86 11.20 29.95
N PHE A 196 -49.02 12.06 30.52
CA PHE A 196 -49.20 12.67 31.85
C PHE A 196 -48.95 14.19 31.82
N THR A 197 -49.81 14.91 31.09
CA THR A 197 -50.06 16.36 31.19
C THR A 197 -51.52 16.61 30.89
#